data_AF-A0A7J6T7K9-F1
#
_entry.id   AF-A0A7J6T7K9-F1
#
_cell.length_a   1.000
_cell.length_b   1.000
_cell.length_c   1.000
_cell.angle_alpha   90.00
_cell.angle_beta   90.00
_cell.angle_gamma   90.00
#
_symmetry.space_group_name_H-M   'P 1'
#
loop_
_entity.id
_entity.type
_entity.pdbx_description
1 polymer ?
#
loop_
_entity_poly.entity_id
_entity_poly.type
_entity_poly.pdbx_seq_one_letter_code
_entity_poly.pdbx_strand_id
1 'polypeptide(L)'
;MTAVVTTTAVRGPTAQAPSLTPLQQEILSWDFFKDVNDDRTQGELKKLHENEDELGFEHVPLRFENFEEYNDVFYPLFLRETKSQLDRARHMERGETEKFSHLTFRIINERIGFVRLELIRMSMASREQYGGSDLVLMSSLEDPLEENPVHALAYVESFVDGRLSLRLRLDLQTAQTTDKHMLEFRERSKRIASAIAENADWYITK
;
A
#
# COMPACT_ATOMS: atom_id res chain seq x y z
N MET A 1 5.11 -48.22 37.76
CA MET A 1 5.70 -46.89 38.06
C MET A 1 5.90 -46.18 36.73
N THR A 2 5.09 -45.16 36.46
CA THR A 2 5.13 -44.43 35.18
C THR A 2 5.45 -42.98 35.51
N ALA A 3 6.62 -42.51 35.10
CA ALA A 3 7.05 -41.13 35.32
C ALA A 3 6.35 -40.22 34.31
N VAL A 4 5.58 -39.24 34.81
CA VAL A 4 5.01 -38.16 34.02
C VAL A 4 6.08 -37.08 33.92
N VAL A 5 6.60 -36.85 32.70
CA VAL A 5 7.47 -35.72 32.41
C VAL A 5 6.57 -34.52 32.15
N THR A 6 6.53 -33.57 33.09
CA THR A 6 5.86 -32.29 32.91
C THR A 6 6.83 -31.33 32.21
N THR A 7 6.67 -31.15 30.90
CA THR A 7 7.40 -30.15 30.14
C THR A 7 6.81 -28.77 30.43
N THR A 8 7.41 -28.03 31.35
CA THR A 8 7.14 -26.59 31.50
C THR A 8 7.76 -25.85 30.32
N ALA A 9 6.93 -25.47 29.35
CA ALA A 9 7.34 -24.56 28.29
C ALA A 9 7.65 -23.19 28.89
N VAL A 10 8.92 -22.80 28.85
CA VAL A 10 9.37 -21.46 29.22
C VAL A 10 8.79 -20.49 28.18
N ARG A 11 7.76 -19.74 28.56
CA ARG A 11 7.25 -18.62 27.75
C ARG A 11 8.33 -17.54 27.72
N GLY A 12 9.01 -17.42 26.57
CA GLY A 12 9.86 -16.27 26.27
C GLY A 12 9.04 -14.97 26.26
N PRO A 13 9.71 -13.80 26.31
CA PRO A 13 9.03 -12.51 26.25
C PRO A 13 8.15 -12.45 24.99
N THR A 14 6.89 -12.05 25.14
CA THR A 14 5.98 -11.80 24.03
C THR A 14 6.62 -10.78 23.10
N ALA A 15 7.18 -11.24 21.99
CA ALA A 15 7.70 -10.37 20.94
C ALA A 15 6.56 -9.43 20.52
N GLN A 16 6.76 -8.13 20.73
CA GLN A 16 5.82 -7.13 20.26
C GLN A 16 5.77 -7.22 18.74
N ALA A 17 4.56 -7.26 18.16
CA ALA A 17 4.41 -7.37 16.72
C ALA A 17 5.17 -6.22 16.02
N PRO A 18 5.93 -6.52 14.94
CA PRO A 18 6.66 -5.49 14.22
C PRO A 18 5.69 -4.47 13.61
N SER A 19 6.14 -3.21 13.49
CA SER A 19 5.34 -2.15 12.90
C SER A 19 5.19 -2.37 11.39
N LEU A 20 3.96 -2.36 10.90
CA LEU A 20 3.65 -2.39 9.46
C LEU A 20 3.79 -1.01 8.80
N THR A 21 4.13 0.03 9.56
CA THR A 21 4.18 1.41 9.06
C THR A 21 5.12 1.58 7.85
N PRO A 22 6.35 1.02 7.84
CA PRO A 22 7.24 1.16 6.68
C PRO A 22 6.66 0.52 5.41
N LEU A 23 6.03 -0.66 5.55
CA LEU A 23 5.41 -1.34 4.43
C LEU A 23 4.20 -0.56 3.89
N GLN A 24 3.36 -0.06 4.80
CA GLN A 24 2.21 0.78 4.43
C GLN A 24 2.65 2.08 3.75
N GLN A 25 3.77 2.67 4.19
CA GLN A 25 4.35 3.83 3.53
C GLN A 25 4.72 3.53 2.07
N GLU A 26 5.44 2.43 1.85
CA GLU A 26 5.88 2.00 0.54
C GLU A 26 4.68 1.76 -0.39
N ILE A 27 3.73 0.91 0.02
CA ILE A 27 2.56 0.53 -0.79
C ILE A 27 1.69 1.76 -1.11
N LEU A 28 1.37 2.60 -0.12
CA LEU A 28 0.50 3.76 -0.32
C LEU A 28 1.18 4.88 -1.15
N SER A 29 2.47 4.76 -1.46
CA SER A 29 3.18 5.66 -2.37
C SER A 29 3.25 5.19 -3.81
N TRP A 30 2.83 3.96 -4.09
CA TRP A 30 2.81 3.44 -5.45
C TRP A 30 1.84 4.22 -6.34
N ASP A 31 2.19 4.25 -7.63
CA ASP A 31 1.30 4.69 -8.69
C ASP A 31 0.57 3.47 -9.22
N PHE A 32 -0.76 3.46 -9.15
CA PHE A 32 -1.56 2.30 -9.52
C PHE A 32 -1.46 1.99 -11.03
N PHE A 33 -1.23 3.01 -11.86
CA PHE A 33 -1.22 2.86 -13.31
C PHE A 33 0.17 2.56 -13.88
N LYS A 34 1.23 2.67 -13.07
CA LYS A 34 2.60 2.36 -13.50
C LYS A 34 2.89 0.87 -13.41
N ASP A 35 3.36 0.32 -14.52
CA ASP A 35 3.68 -1.10 -14.65
C ASP A 35 4.68 -1.58 -13.60
N VAL A 36 4.56 -2.87 -13.24
CA VAL A 36 5.44 -3.56 -12.30
C VAL A 36 6.92 -3.44 -12.70
N ASN A 37 7.19 -3.33 -14.01
CA ASN A 37 8.53 -3.26 -14.57
C ASN A 37 9.14 -1.85 -14.60
N ASP A 38 8.38 -0.80 -14.31
CA ASP A 38 8.78 0.61 -14.52
C ASP A 38 9.30 1.31 -13.25
N ASP A 39 9.17 0.69 -12.07
CA ASP A 39 9.56 1.29 -10.78
C ASP A 39 10.82 0.67 -10.16
N ARG A 40 11.47 1.45 -9.27
CA ARG A 40 12.64 1.24 -8.35
C ARG A 40 13.30 -0.13 -8.31
N THR A 41 12.53 -1.21 -8.33
CA THR A 41 12.99 -2.57 -8.52
C THR A 41 14.08 -2.64 -9.57
N GLN A 42 13.92 -2.07 -10.78
CA GLN A 42 14.99 -2.17 -11.78
C GLN A 42 16.26 -1.38 -11.45
N GLY A 43 16.19 -0.29 -10.69
CA GLY A 43 17.35 0.53 -10.33
C GLY A 43 18.14 -0.04 -9.15
N GLU A 44 17.43 -0.55 -8.14
CA GLU A 44 18.02 -1.28 -7.01
C GLU A 44 18.45 -2.70 -7.43
N LEU A 45 17.67 -3.38 -8.29
CA LEU A 45 18.10 -4.58 -9.00
C LEU A 45 19.27 -4.27 -9.93
N LYS A 46 19.34 -3.12 -10.62
CA LYS A 46 20.52 -2.78 -11.45
C LYS A 46 21.80 -2.61 -10.63
N LYS A 47 21.70 -2.05 -9.43
CA LYS A 47 22.85 -1.97 -8.50
C LYS A 47 23.23 -3.35 -7.94
N LEU A 48 22.27 -4.27 -7.84
CA LEU A 48 22.54 -5.69 -7.60
C LEU A 48 23.08 -6.39 -8.88
N HIS A 49 22.69 -5.94 -10.07
CA HIS A 49 23.09 -6.46 -11.38
C HIS A 49 24.46 -5.94 -11.83
N GLU A 50 25.11 -4.98 -11.16
CA GLU A 50 26.55 -4.78 -11.42
C GLU A 50 27.39 -6.00 -10.98
N ASN A 51 26.78 -6.96 -10.26
CA ASN A 51 27.24 -8.33 -10.05
C ASN A 51 26.39 -9.31 -10.91
N GLU A 52 26.50 -9.15 -12.23
CA GLU A 52 25.48 -9.40 -13.26
C GLU A 52 25.12 -10.86 -13.64
N ASP A 53 25.41 -11.88 -12.83
CA ASP A 53 25.18 -13.27 -13.27
C ASP A 53 24.11 -14.07 -12.49
N GLU A 54 23.52 -13.60 -11.38
CA GLU A 54 22.81 -14.53 -10.49
C GLU A 54 21.43 -14.14 -9.91
N LEU A 55 20.68 -13.08 -10.26
CA LEU A 55 19.37 -12.86 -9.58
C LEU A 55 18.15 -12.75 -10.50
N GLY A 56 18.00 -13.76 -11.36
CA GLY A 56 16.69 -14.34 -11.65
C GLY A 56 16.16 -15.14 -10.44
N PHE A 57 14.95 -15.70 -10.51
CA PHE A 57 14.36 -16.57 -9.47
C PHE A 57 15.23 -17.79 -9.05
N GLU A 58 16.39 -17.98 -9.67
CA GLU A 58 17.30 -19.11 -9.55
C GLU A 58 18.28 -19.02 -8.36
N HIS A 59 18.43 -17.88 -7.68
CA HIS A 59 19.41 -17.73 -6.57
C HIS A 59 18.82 -17.17 -5.27
N VAL A 60 17.71 -17.73 -4.80
CA VAL A 60 17.37 -17.59 -3.38
C VAL A 60 18.34 -18.50 -2.59
N PRO A 61 19.20 -17.96 -1.70
CA PRO A 61 20.14 -18.78 -0.95
C PRO A 61 19.43 -19.84 -0.10
N LEU A 62 20.00 -21.04 -0.03
CA LEU A 62 19.50 -22.11 0.86
C LEU A 62 19.71 -21.78 2.34
N ARG A 63 20.67 -20.90 2.64
CA ARG A 63 21.04 -20.47 3.98
C ARG A 63 21.42 -18.99 3.92
N PHE A 64 21.09 -18.29 4.99
CA PHE A 64 21.43 -16.89 5.20
C PHE A 64 22.33 -16.81 6.42
N GLU A 65 23.37 -15.97 6.35
CA GLU A 65 24.29 -15.73 7.46
C GLU A 65 23.58 -14.99 8.60
N ASN A 66 22.63 -14.11 8.27
CA ASN A 66 21.90 -13.31 9.24
C ASN A 66 20.51 -12.88 8.70
N PHE A 67 19.75 -12.20 9.56
CA PHE A 67 18.41 -11.70 9.22
C PHE A 67 18.42 -10.57 8.19
N GLU A 68 19.44 -9.72 8.19
CA GLU A 68 19.54 -8.57 7.26
C GLU A 68 19.68 -9.09 5.83
N GLU A 69 20.57 -10.06 5.60
CA GLU A 69 20.74 -10.72 4.31
C GLU A 69 19.45 -11.40 3.83
N TYR A 70 18.74 -12.09 4.73
CA TYR A 70 17.43 -12.68 4.42
C TYR A 70 16.44 -11.61 3.95
N ASN A 71 16.37 -10.48 4.66
CA ASN A 71 15.46 -9.40 4.33
C ASN A 71 15.84 -8.71 3.02
N ASP A 72 17.13 -8.50 2.75
CA ASP A 72 17.62 -7.89 1.52
C ASP A 72 17.27 -8.71 0.27
N VAL A 73 17.21 -10.04 0.40
CA VAL A 73 16.77 -10.94 -0.68
C VAL A 73 15.24 -11.00 -0.78
N PHE A 74 14.54 -11.25 0.34
CA PHE A 74 13.10 -11.55 0.28
C PHE A 74 12.21 -10.31 0.22
N TYR A 75 12.62 -9.17 0.78
CA TYR A 75 11.78 -7.97 0.82
C TYR A 75 11.49 -7.42 -0.59
N PRO A 76 12.47 -7.28 -1.51
CA PRO A 76 12.20 -6.88 -2.88
C PRO A 76 11.28 -7.87 -3.63
N LEU A 77 11.46 -9.18 -3.40
CA LEU A 77 10.61 -10.23 -3.98
C LEU A 77 9.16 -10.12 -3.48
N PHE A 78 8.99 -9.88 -2.18
CA PHE A 78 7.69 -9.66 -1.56
C PHE A 78 6.99 -8.43 -2.16
N LEU A 79 7.69 -7.31 -2.32
CA LEU A 79 7.11 -6.11 -2.94
C LEU A 79 6.74 -6.35 -4.41
N ARG A 80 7.57 -7.09 -5.16
CA ARG A 80 7.29 -7.44 -6.56
C ARG A 80 6.07 -8.32 -6.71
N GLU A 81 5.90 -9.33 -5.85
CA GLU A 81 4.70 -10.17 -5.83
C GLU A 81 3.47 -9.34 -5.45
N THR A 82 3.59 -8.47 -4.44
CA THR A 82 2.50 -7.56 -4.03
C THR A 82 2.07 -6.65 -5.18
N LYS A 83 3.02 -6.07 -5.91
CA LYS A 83 2.73 -5.22 -7.08
C LYS A 83 2.13 -6.03 -8.25
N SER A 84 2.59 -7.27 -8.45
CA SER A 84 2.01 -8.19 -9.44
C SER A 84 0.56 -8.56 -9.12
N GLN A 85 0.23 -8.73 -7.84
CA GLN A 85 -1.15 -8.98 -7.41
C GLN A 85 -2.05 -7.77 -7.64
N LEU A 86 -1.55 -6.55 -7.40
CA LEU A 86 -2.26 -5.31 -7.71
C LEU A 86 -2.52 -5.17 -9.22
N ASP A 87 -1.52 -5.49 -10.05
CA ASP A 87 -1.65 -5.45 -11.50
C ASP A 87 -2.62 -6.52 -12.03
N ARG A 88 -2.63 -7.72 -11.42
CA ARG A 88 -3.64 -8.74 -11.71
C ARG A 88 -5.05 -8.25 -11.34
N ALA A 89 -5.19 -7.59 -10.18
CA ALA A 89 -6.48 -7.05 -9.76
C ALA A 89 -7.01 -6.00 -10.75
N ARG A 90 -6.14 -5.12 -11.25
CA ARG A 90 -6.44 -4.13 -12.29
C ARG A 90 -7.03 -4.76 -13.56
N HIS A 91 -6.49 -5.90 -14.00
CA HIS A 91 -6.83 -6.49 -15.30
C HIS A 91 -7.88 -7.61 -15.23
N MET A 92 -7.97 -8.33 -14.12
CA MET A 92 -8.70 -9.60 -14.04
C MET A 92 -9.72 -9.67 -12.90
N GLU A 93 -9.55 -8.91 -11.82
CA GLU A 93 -10.34 -9.05 -10.59
C GLU A 93 -11.03 -7.72 -10.23
N ARG A 94 -11.71 -7.10 -11.20
CA ARG A 94 -12.44 -5.84 -10.99
C ARG A 94 -13.57 -6.02 -9.96
N GLY A 95 -13.48 -5.31 -8.84
CA GLY A 95 -14.59 -5.13 -7.90
C GLY A 95 -15.69 -4.21 -8.43
N GLU A 96 -16.82 -4.15 -7.71
CA GLU A 96 -17.83 -3.12 -7.97
C GLU A 96 -17.24 -1.73 -7.70
N THR A 97 -17.50 -0.79 -8.60
CA THR A 97 -17.14 0.61 -8.41
C THR A 97 -18.25 1.33 -7.68
N GLU A 98 -17.88 2.09 -6.65
CA GLU A 98 -18.82 2.80 -5.82
C GLU A 98 -18.48 4.28 -5.67
N LYS A 99 -19.53 5.11 -5.69
CA LYS A 99 -19.41 6.55 -5.49
C LYS A 99 -19.58 6.92 -4.02
N PHE A 100 -18.62 7.67 -3.51
CA PHE A 100 -18.56 8.21 -2.18
C PHE A 100 -18.43 9.72 -2.21
N SER A 101 -19.07 10.40 -1.26
CA SER A 101 -18.90 11.84 -1.07
C SER A 101 -17.95 12.12 0.09
N HIS A 102 -17.18 13.20 -0.01
CA HIS A 102 -16.26 13.64 1.03
C HIS A 102 -17.01 14.06 2.29
N LEU A 103 -16.59 13.55 3.46
CA LEU A 103 -17.06 14.05 4.75
C LEU A 103 -16.01 14.91 5.42
N THR A 104 -14.87 14.31 5.77
CA THR A 104 -13.83 14.99 6.54
C THR A 104 -12.45 14.44 6.23
N PHE A 105 -11.44 15.29 6.44
CA PHE A 105 -10.04 14.96 6.27
C PHE A 105 -9.26 15.32 7.54
N ARG A 106 -8.33 14.46 7.95
CA ARG A 106 -7.47 14.69 9.12
C ARG A 106 -6.07 14.12 8.93
N ILE A 107 -5.05 14.89 9.30
CA ILE A 107 -3.69 14.34 9.39
C ILE A 107 -3.55 13.49 10.66
N ILE A 108 -3.12 12.24 10.53
CA ILE A 108 -2.92 11.30 11.64
C ILE A 108 -1.43 11.24 12.02
N ASN A 109 -0.53 11.36 11.05
CA ASN A 109 0.91 11.39 11.28
C ASN A 109 1.62 12.30 10.27
N GLU A 110 1.97 13.50 10.71
CA GLU A 110 2.61 14.54 9.89
C GLU A 110 4.00 14.14 9.38
N ARG A 111 4.78 13.40 10.18
CA ARG A 111 6.16 13.03 9.81
C ARG A 111 6.20 12.09 8.61
N ILE A 112 5.20 11.24 8.53
CA ILE A 112 5.09 10.16 7.54
C ILE A 112 4.16 10.55 6.39
N GLY A 113 3.31 11.56 6.61
CA GLY A 113 2.29 11.98 5.65
C GLY A 113 1.04 11.10 5.68
N PHE A 114 0.76 10.40 6.79
CA PHE A 114 -0.49 9.64 6.89
C PHE A 114 -1.67 10.53 7.25
N VAL A 115 -2.73 10.34 6.49
CA VAL A 115 -3.97 11.08 6.60
C VAL A 115 -5.15 10.13 6.64
N ARG A 116 -6.20 10.54 7.36
CA ARG A 116 -7.50 9.89 7.38
C ARG A 116 -8.42 10.67 6.48
N LEU A 117 -9.10 9.94 5.60
CA LEU A 117 -10.20 10.46 4.81
C LEU A 117 -11.47 9.69 5.20
N GLU A 118 -12.47 10.43 5.65
CA GLU A 118 -13.80 9.90 5.97
C GLU A 118 -14.73 10.23 4.81
N LEU A 119 -15.47 9.23 4.35
CA LEU A 119 -16.34 9.29 3.19
C LEU A 119 -17.72 8.74 3.52
N ILE A 120 -18.75 9.17 2.79
CA ILE A 120 -20.10 8.62 2.89
C ILE A 120 -20.56 8.04 1.57
N ARG A 121 -21.07 6.81 1.62
CA ARG A 121 -21.63 6.10 0.48
C ARG A 121 -22.82 6.87 -0.08
N MET A 122 -22.80 7.16 -1.38
CA MET A 122 -23.89 7.91 -2.03
C MET A 122 -25.04 7.02 -2.49
N SER A 123 -24.77 5.73 -2.74
CA SER A 123 -25.78 4.76 -3.17
C SER A 123 -25.78 3.54 -2.28
N MET A 124 -26.95 3.18 -1.74
CA MET A 124 -27.13 1.94 -0.98
C MET A 124 -27.46 0.74 -1.87
N ALA A 125 -27.40 0.90 -3.19
CA ALA A 125 -27.72 -0.17 -4.14
C ALA A 125 -26.64 -1.26 -4.17
N SER A 126 -25.38 -0.88 -4.00
CA SER A 126 -24.28 -1.85 -3.92
C SER A 126 -24.30 -2.57 -2.56
N ARG A 127 -23.89 -3.84 -2.59
CA ARG A 127 -23.75 -4.69 -1.40
C ARG A 127 -22.29 -4.90 -1.01
N GLU A 128 -21.38 -4.20 -1.68
CA GLU A 128 -19.96 -4.33 -1.40
C GLU A 128 -19.68 -3.96 0.07
N GLN A 129 -18.89 -4.79 0.73
CA GLN A 129 -18.55 -4.65 2.14
C GLN A 129 -17.05 -4.45 2.25
N TYR A 130 -16.59 -3.34 2.80
CA TYR A 130 -15.15 -3.10 2.97
C TYR A 130 -14.65 -3.72 4.28
N GLY A 131 -13.71 -4.65 4.15
CA GLY A 131 -13.01 -5.27 5.27
C GLY A 131 -11.95 -4.32 5.84
N GLY A 132 -11.72 -4.42 7.15
CA GLY A 132 -10.59 -3.72 7.75
C GLY A 132 -9.27 -4.23 7.16
N SER A 133 -8.42 -3.32 6.70
CA SER A 133 -7.16 -3.57 5.97
C SER A 133 -7.29 -3.94 4.50
N ASP A 134 -8.49 -3.87 3.91
CA ASP A 134 -8.63 -3.93 2.44
C ASP A 134 -7.82 -2.78 1.83
N LEU A 135 -7.06 -3.09 0.77
CA LEU A 135 -6.44 -2.08 -0.07
C LEU A 135 -7.45 -1.69 -1.16
N VAL A 136 -7.71 -0.41 -1.31
CA VAL A 136 -8.65 0.11 -2.31
C VAL A 136 -7.96 1.15 -3.18
N LEU A 137 -8.43 1.26 -4.41
CA LEU A 137 -8.11 2.34 -5.32
C LEU A 137 -9.22 3.40 -5.23
N MET A 138 -8.83 4.65 -4.98
CA MET A 138 -9.71 5.80 -5.13
C MET A 138 -9.30 6.61 -6.36
N SER A 139 -10.30 7.10 -7.10
CA SER A 139 -10.13 7.95 -8.27
C SER A 139 -11.17 9.05 -8.27
N SER A 140 -10.82 10.20 -8.87
CA SER A 140 -11.80 11.25 -9.17
C SER A 140 -12.63 10.97 -10.43
N LEU A 141 -12.31 9.91 -11.20
CA LEU A 141 -13.06 9.50 -12.39
C LEU A 141 -14.05 8.39 -12.07
N GLU A 142 -15.14 8.33 -12.82
CA GLU A 142 -16.20 7.33 -12.62
C GLU A 142 -15.75 5.90 -12.86
N ASP A 143 -14.79 5.68 -13.77
CA ASP A 143 -14.05 4.42 -13.84
C ASP A 143 -12.68 4.57 -13.14
N PRO A 144 -12.49 3.99 -11.95
CA PRO A 144 -11.21 4.07 -11.24
C PRO A 144 -10.06 3.40 -11.97
N LEU A 145 -10.33 2.50 -12.93
CA LEU A 145 -9.29 1.81 -13.69
C LEU A 145 -8.84 2.58 -14.94
N GLU A 146 -9.50 3.70 -15.25
CA GLU A 146 -9.02 4.66 -16.23
C GLU A 146 -7.87 5.49 -15.65
N GLU A 147 -6.78 5.60 -16.39
CA GLU A 147 -5.59 6.33 -15.95
C GLU A 147 -5.94 7.79 -15.63
N ASN A 148 -5.72 8.18 -14.38
CA ASN A 148 -6.09 9.50 -13.87
C ASN A 148 -4.98 10.05 -12.98
N PRO A 149 -4.53 11.32 -13.16
CA PRO A 149 -3.57 11.93 -12.25
C PRO A 149 -4.06 12.15 -10.81
N VAL A 150 -5.37 12.02 -10.55
CA VAL A 150 -5.99 12.18 -9.21
C VAL A 150 -6.50 10.82 -8.72
N HIS A 151 -5.56 9.93 -8.43
CA HIS A 151 -5.84 8.61 -7.85
C HIS A 151 -4.96 8.36 -6.64
N ALA A 152 -5.40 7.50 -5.74
CA ALA A 152 -4.58 7.04 -4.62
C ALA A 152 -4.92 5.61 -4.22
N LEU A 153 -3.92 4.91 -3.70
CA LEU A 153 -4.15 3.70 -2.92
C LEU A 153 -4.47 4.08 -1.48
N ALA A 154 -5.36 3.33 -0.86
CA ALA A 154 -5.78 3.56 0.52
C ALA A 154 -6.06 2.25 1.24
N TYR A 155 -5.75 2.20 2.54
CA TYR A 155 -6.22 1.12 3.39
C TYR A 155 -7.55 1.48 4.03
N VAL A 156 -8.50 0.56 4.00
CA VAL A 156 -9.74 0.67 4.76
C VAL A 156 -9.42 0.49 6.25
N GLU A 157 -9.74 1.50 7.05
CA GLU A 157 -9.66 1.41 8.51
C GLU A 157 -10.98 0.92 9.12
N SER A 158 -12.12 1.35 8.56
CA SER A 158 -13.44 0.89 8.98
C SER A 158 -14.51 1.21 7.95
N PHE A 159 -15.55 0.39 7.90
CA PHE A 159 -16.78 0.67 7.15
C PHE A 159 -18.01 0.34 8.00
N VAL A 160 -18.76 1.38 8.39
CA VAL A 160 -19.92 1.24 9.30
C VAL A 160 -21.02 2.19 8.84
N ASP A 161 -22.24 1.66 8.65
CA ASP A 161 -23.42 2.44 8.27
C ASP A 161 -23.22 3.35 7.04
N GLY A 162 -22.49 2.84 6.04
CA GLY A 162 -22.16 3.58 4.82
C GLY A 162 -21.07 4.63 4.98
N ARG A 163 -20.45 4.76 6.16
CA ARG A 163 -19.29 5.62 6.39
C ARG A 163 -18.02 4.80 6.22
N LEU A 164 -17.13 5.27 5.35
CA LEU A 164 -15.86 4.63 5.02
C LEU A 164 -14.71 5.49 5.53
N SER A 165 -13.88 4.94 6.42
CA SER A 165 -12.64 5.57 6.89
C SER A 165 -11.46 4.96 6.15
N LEU A 166 -10.68 5.80 5.48
CA LEU A 166 -9.54 5.42 4.68
C LEU A 166 -8.25 6.03 5.23
N ARG A 167 -7.18 5.26 5.23
CA ARG A 167 -5.82 5.73 5.47
C ARG A 167 -5.11 5.90 4.15
N LEU A 168 -4.63 7.12 3.90
CA LEU A 168 -3.86 7.50 2.72
C LEU A 168 -2.46 7.95 3.16
N ARG A 169 -1.54 7.97 2.20
CA ARG A 169 -0.27 8.68 2.33
C ARG A 169 -0.22 9.85 1.35
N LEU A 170 0.13 11.03 1.83
CA LEU A 170 0.38 12.21 1.02
C LEU A 170 1.73 12.80 1.40
N ASP A 171 2.60 13.04 0.41
CA ASP A 171 3.78 13.88 0.61
C ASP A 171 3.48 15.33 0.20
N LEU A 172 3.33 16.20 1.20
CA LEU A 172 3.14 17.64 1.02
C LEU A 172 4.39 18.44 1.46
N GLN A 173 5.50 17.76 1.71
CA GLN A 173 6.72 18.43 2.16
C GLN A 173 7.34 19.27 1.03
N THR A 174 7.96 20.38 1.41
CA THR A 174 8.65 21.31 0.50
C THR A 174 10.13 21.00 0.33
N ALA A 175 10.67 20.05 1.12
CA ALA A 175 12.08 19.68 1.09
C ALA A 175 12.45 19.09 -0.27
N GLN A 176 13.52 19.59 -0.90
CA GLN A 176 13.96 19.08 -2.19
C GLN A 176 14.39 17.61 -2.07
N THR A 177 13.89 16.78 -2.99
CA THR A 177 14.36 15.40 -3.19
C THR A 177 14.84 15.26 -4.62
N THR A 178 15.94 14.54 -4.82
CA THR A 178 16.45 14.20 -6.14
C THR A 178 15.88 12.89 -6.68
N ASP A 179 15.13 12.15 -5.84
CA ASP A 179 14.48 10.92 -6.24
C ASP A 179 13.25 11.22 -7.11
N LYS A 180 13.33 10.81 -8.38
CA LYS A 180 12.27 11.00 -9.38
C LYS A 180 10.92 10.42 -8.94
N HIS A 181 10.91 9.24 -8.32
CA HIS A 181 9.65 8.60 -7.89
C HIS A 181 9.01 9.38 -6.75
N MET A 182 9.82 9.88 -5.82
CA MET A 182 9.32 10.74 -4.73
C MET A 182 8.82 12.08 -5.26
N LEU A 183 9.42 12.64 -6.31
CA LEU A 183 8.90 13.84 -6.98
C LEU A 183 7.54 13.58 -7.63
N GLU A 184 7.40 12.48 -8.38
CA GLU A 184 6.13 12.09 -9.00
C GLU A 184 5.04 11.81 -7.97
N PHE A 185 5.36 11.06 -6.91
CA PHE A 185 4.45 10.81 -5.79
C PHE A 185 4.01 12.11 -5.11
N ARG A 186 4.92 13.08 -4.94
CA ARG A 186 4.61 14.39 -4.37
C ARG A 186 3.69 15.21 -5.27
N GLU A 187 3.94 15.25 -6.57
CA GLU A 187 3.07 15.96 -7.50
C GLU A 187 1.67 15.34 -7.53
N ARG A 188 1.56 14.00 -7.48
CA ARG A 188 0.28 13.30 -7.32
C ARG A 188 -0.37 13.63 -5.98
N SER A 189 0.39 13.63 -4.88
CA SER A 189 -0.08 13.98 -3.53
C SER A 189 -0.69 15.38 -3.47
N LYS A 190 -0.09 16.37 -4.13
CA LYS A 190 -0.63 17.73 -4.22
C LYS A 190 -1.98 17.75 -4.93
N ARG A 191 -2.12 17.04 -6.05
CA ARG A 191 -3.38 16.97 -6.81
C ARG A 191 -4.49 16.31 -6.00
N ILE A 192 -4.19 15.21 -5.32
CA ILE A 192 -5.13 14.54 -4.40
C ILE A 192 -5.54 15.50 -3.27
N ALA A 193 -4.57 16.18 -2.64
CA ALA A 193 -4.85 17.13 -1.56
C ALA A 193 -5.76 18.28 -2.03
N SER A 194 -5.54 18.81 -3.23
CA SER A 194 -6.43 19.82 -3.82
C SER A 194 -7.85 19.28 -4.03
N ALA A 195 -8.00 18.08 -4.60
CA ALA A 195 -9.31 17.46 -4.81
C ALA A 195 -10.06 17.19 -3.49
N ILE A 196 -9.34 16.76 -2.45
CA ILE A 196 -9.91 16.61 -1.09
C ILE A 196 -10.36 17.98 -0.56
N ALA A 197 -9.55 19.03 -0.71
CA ALA A 197 -9.89 20.37 -0.24
C ALA A 197 -11.11 20.97 -0.97
N GLU A 198 -11.32 20.59 -2.23
CA GLU A 198 -12.49 20.95 -3.04
C GLU A 198 -13.74 20.10 -2.71
N ASN A 199 -13.64 19.15 -1.76
CA ASN A 199 -14.69 18.19 -1.41
C ASN A 199 -15.17 17.37 -2.61
N ALA A 200 -14.25 16.96 -3.48
CA ALA A 200 -14.58 16.10 -4.62
C ALA A 200 -15.24 14.79 -4.16
N ASP A 201 -16.15 14.27 -4.99
CA ASP A 201 -16.63 12.90 -4.87
C ASP A 201 -15.54 11.94 -5.34
N TRP A 202 -15.53 10.73 -4.75
CA TRP A 202 -14.54 9.70 -5.02
C TRP A 202 -15.22 8.43 -5.51
N TYR A 203 -14.64 7.82 -6.53
CA TYR A 203 -15.02 6.50 -7.02
C TYR A 203 -14.01 5.49 -6.54
N ILE A 204 -14.49 4.45 -5.87
CA ILE A 204 -13.66 3.48 -5.16
C ILE A 204 -13.93 2.09 -5.70
N THR A 205 -12.86 1.34 -5.92
CA THR A 205 -12.87 -0.09 -6.22
C THR A 205 -11.87 -0.82 -5.34
N LYS A 206 -12.14 -2.09 -5.09
CA LYS A 206 -11.15 -3.06 -4.60
C LYS A 206 -10.41 -3.71 -5.75
#